data_AF-A0A2I1HRP1-F1
#
_entry.id   AF-A0A2I1HRP1-F1
#
_cell.length_a   1.000
_cell.length_b   1.000
_cell.length_c   1.000
_cell.angle_alpha   90.00
_cell.angle_beta   90.00
_cell.angle_gamma   90.00
#
_symmetry.space_group_name_H-M   'P 1'
#
loop_
_entity.id
_entity.type
_entity.pdbx_description
1 polymer ?
#
loop_
_entity_poly.entity_id
_entity_poly.type
_entity_poly.pdbx_seq_one_letter_code
_entity_poly.pdbx_strand_id
1 'polypeptide(L)'
;MVNDYVHYLVALAFCPNEEGKEYVNHIDGGNSTNNRASNLEWCTLKKNVQHTVHLGLCNNNSTKRAVKHIFIQEFSSIAEAQRVTGIDKVNIGQVCRGIQNHAVAVMM
;
A
#
# COMPACT_ATOMS: atom_id res chain seq x y z
N MET A 1 -0.90 9.68 -4.37
CA MET A 1 -0.60 10.34 -5.64
C MET A 1 -1.19 11.73 -5.56
N VAL A 2 -0.44 12.69 -5.01
CA VAL A 2 -0.91 14.07 -4.89
C VAL A 2 -0.57 14.74 -6.22
N ASN A 3 -1.60 15.19 -6.92
CA ASN A 3 -1.47 15.89 -8.17
C ASN A 3 -1.14 17.36 -7.83
N ASP A 4 0.14 17.66 -7.64
CA ASP A 4 0.63 19.00 -7.32
C ASP A 4 0.55 19.89 -8.58
N TYR A 5 -0.63 20.16 -9.14
CA TYR A 5 -0.78 20.88 -10.42
C TYR A 5 0.07 22.17 -10.56
N VAL A 6 0.41 22.84 -9.46
CA VAL A 6 1.28 24.02 -9.46
C VAL A 6 2.70 23.72 -9.96
N HIS A 7 3.41 22.71 -9.43
CA HIS A 7 4.78 22.41 -9.89
C HIS A 7 4.79 22.00 -11.37
N TYR A 8 3.76 21.27 -11.82
CA TYR A 8 3.62 20.87 -13.20
C TYR A 8 3.42 22.07 -14.13
N LEU A 9 2.54 23.02 -13.76
CA LEU A 9 2.33 24.26 -14.50
C LEU A 9 3.58 25.15 -14.53
N VAL A 10 4.31 25.24 -13.41
CA VAL A 10 5.59 25.96 -13.35
C VAL A 10 6.62 25.29 -14.26
N ALA A 11 6.74 23.97 -14.22
CA ALA A 11 7.68 23.24 -15.07
C ALA A 11 7.34 23.37 -16.57
N LEU A 12 6.05 23.34 -16.92
CA LEU A 12 5.61 23.57 -18.30
C LEU A 12 5.98 24.97 -18.82
N ALA A 13 5.89 25.99 -17.97
CA ALA A 13 6.13 27.38 -18.35
C ALA A 13 7.62 27.77 -18.32
N PHE A 14 8.39 27.18 -17.40
CA PHE A 14 9.72 27.69 -17.03
C PHE A 14 10.85 26.66 -17.09
N CYS A 15 10.55 25.36 -17.23
CA CYS A 15 11.57 24.32 -17.33
C CYS A 15 11.61 23.75 -18.76
N PRO A 16 12.77 23.82 -19.47
CA PRO A 16 12.88 23.22 -20.79
C PRO A 16 12.67 21.71 -20.70
N ASN A 17 11.73 21.18 -21.49
CA ASN A 17 11.46 19.75 -21.53
C ASN A 17 12.36 19.07 -22.56
N GLU A 18 13.00 17.98 -22.16
CA GLU A 18 13.77 17.11 -23.05
C GLU A 18 12.91 15.93 -23.49
N GLU A 19 13.03 15.51 -24.75
CA GLU A 19 12.23 14.43 -25.32
C GLU A 19 12.31 13.14 -24.48
N GLY A 20 11.15 12.51 -24.25
CA GLY A 20 11.05 11.26 -23.48
C GLY A 20 11.01 11.43 -21.96
N LYS A 21 10.90 12.66 -21.43
CA LYS A 21 10.68 12.93 -20.01
C LYS A 21 9.26 13.45 -19.77
N GLU A 22 8.45 12.64 -19.11
CA GLU A 22 7.01 12.91 -18.93
C GLU A 22 6.64 13.37 -17.52
N TYR A 23 7.56 13.25 -16.55
CA TYR A 23 7.30 13.48 -15.13
C TYR A 23 8.11 14.66 -14.62
N VAL A 24 7.53 15.47 -13.75
CA VAL A 24 8.26 16.54 -13.05
C VAL A 24 8.68 16.02 -11.68
N ASN A 25 9.96 16.16 -11.37
CA ASN A 25 10.55 15.80 -10.08
C ASN A 25 10.96 17.06 -9.29
N HIS A 26 10.86 16.99 -7.97
CA HIS A 26 11.41 18.01 -7.06
C HIS A 26 12.81 17.57 -6.62
N ILE A 27 13.81 18.39 -6.91
CA ILE A 27 15.23 18.08 -6.65
C ILE A 27 15.52 17.96 -5.14
N ASP A 28 14.79 18.71 -4.31
CA ASP A 28 14.93 18.71 -2.84
C ASP A 28 14.25 17.54 -2.13
N GLY A 29 13.91 16.47 -2.85
CA GLY A 29 13.37 15.25 -2.25
C GLY A 29 11.87 15.30 -1.99
N GLY A 30 11.11 15.94 -2.88
CA GLY A 30 9.65 15.87 -2.84
C GLY A 30 8.99 16.83 -1.85
N ASN A 31 9.66 17.94 -1.50
CA ASN A 31 8.99 19.01 -0.78
C ASN A 31 8.00 19.74 -1.70
N SER A 32 6.73 19.33 -1.66
CA SER A 32 5.65 19.83 -2.52
C SER A 32 5.31 21.33 -2.34
N THR A 33 5.91 21.99 -1.34
CA THR A 33 5.74 23.43 -1.13
C THR A 33 6.75 24.27 -1.93
N ASN A 34 7.88 23.68 -2.34
CA ASN A 34 8.96 24.38 -3.04
C ASN A 34 8.82 24.27 -4.57
N ASN A 35 7.85 25.01 -5.10
CA ASN A 35 7.50 25.02 -6.53
C ASN A 35 8.37 25.95 -7.39
N ARG A 36 9.59 26.30 -6.97
CA ARG A 36 10.47 27.17 -7.77
C ARG A 36 10.95 26.41 -9.01
N ALA A 37 10.95 27.03 -10.18
CA ALA A 37 11.43 26.38 -11.41
C ALA A 37 12.85 25.80 -11.28
N SER A 38 13.73 26.44 -10.49
CA SER A 38 15.08 25.94 -10.19
C SER A 38 15.12 24.68 -9.32
N ASN A 39 14.01 24.33 -8.66
CA ASN A 39 13.85 23.12 -7.84
C ASN A 39 13.14 21.98 -8.61
N LEU A 40 12.75 22.22 -9.87
CA LEU A 40 11.97 21.30 -10.68
C LEU A 40 12.75 20.84 -11.89
N GLU A 41 12.66 19.54 -12.19
CA GLU A 41 13.25 18.96 -13.38
C GLU A 41 12.29 17.99 -14.08
N TRP A 42 12.36 17.92 -15.40
CA TRP A 42 11.73 16.84 -16.15
C TRP A 42 12.57 15.57 -15.98
N CYS A 43 11.91 14.44 -15.71
CA CYS A 43 12.53 13.15 -15.50
C CYS A 43 11.70 12.02 -16.11
N THR A 44 12.33 10.85 -16.26
CA THR A 44 11.61 9.62 -16.59
C THR A 44 11.10 8.97 -15.30
N LEU A 45 10.04 8.16 -15.40
CA LEU A 45 9.52 7.39 -14.27
C LEU A 45 10.61 6.61 -13.54
N LYS A 46 11.51 5.95 -14.30
CA LYS A 46 12.63 5.19 -13.74
C LYS A 46 13.55 6.06 -12.89
N LYS A 47 13.94 7.24 -13.39
CA LYS A 47 14.80 8.18 -12.66
C LYS A 47 14.10 8.72 -11.41
N ASN A 48 12.82 9.05 -11.50
CA ASN A 48 12.04 9.54 -10.36
C ASN A 48 12.00 8.50 -9.21
N VAL A 49 11.73 7.24 -9.54
CA VAL A 49 11.73 6.14 -8.57
C VAL A 49 13.14 5.92 -8.00
N GLN A 50 14.18 5.91 -8.85
CA GLN A 50 15.57 5.77 -8.40
C GLN A 50 15.98 6.90 -7.44
N HIS A 51 15.58 8.14 -7.72
CA HIS A 51 15.84 9.30 -6.87
C HIS A 51 15.16 9.16 -5.51
N THR A 52 13.90 8.73 -5.49
CA THR A 52 13.16 8.43 -4.25
C THR A 52 13.85 7.35 -3.41
N VAL A 53 14.36 6.29 -4.06
CA VAL A 53 15.13 5.22 -3.40
C VAL A 53 16.45 5.75 -2.85
N HIS A 54 17.19 6.54 -3.63
CA HIS A 54 18.47 7.10 -3.24
C HIS A 54 18.36 8.02 -2.03
N LEU A 55 17.29 8.82 -1.98
CA LEU A 55 16.98 9.70 -0.85
C LEU A 55 16.39 8.96 0.37
N GLY A 56 16.16 7.64 0.28
CA GLY A 56 15.58 6.86 1.37
C GLY A 56 14.11 7.20 1.66
N LEU A 57 13.42 7.86 0.72
CA LEU A 57 12.02 8.27 0.85
C LEU A 57 11.04 7.15 0.51
N CYS A 58 11.55 6.00 0.07
CA CYS A 58 10.73 4.80 -0.10
C CYS A 58 10.20 4.35 1.26
N ASN A 59 8.90 4.49 1.46
CA ASN A 59 8.23 3.96 2.63
C ASN A 59 8.15 2.43 2.53
N ASN A 60 9.26 1.75 2.81
CA ASN A 60 9.39 0.30 2.86
C ASN A 60 8.69 -0.31 4.09
N ASN A 61 7.83 0.47 4.77
CA ASN A 61 6.90 -0.01 5.77
C ASN A 61 5.75 -0.77 5.09
N SER A 62 6.07 -1.78 4.28
CA SER A 62 5.19 -2.89 3.97
C SER A 62 4.90 -3.61 5.27
N THR A 63 3.96 -3.05 6.04
CA THR A 63 3.18 -3.69 7.09
C THR A 63 3.88 -4.86 7.77
N LYS A 64 4.96 -4.60 8.52
CA LYS A 64 5.28 -5.44 9.69
C LYS A 64 4.19 -5.21 10.74
N ARG A 65 2.94 -5.50 10.37
CA ARG A 65 1.83 -5.50 11.31
C ARG A 65 2.10 -6.69 12.21
N ALA A 66 2.36 -6.42 13.48
CA ALA A 66 2.40 -7.47 14.48
C ALA A 66 1.10 -8.28 14.35
N VAL A 67 1.22 -9.55 13.98
CA VAL A 67 0.08 -10.46 13.96
C VAL A 67 -0.23 -10.81 15.40
N LYS A 68 -1.38 -10.37 15.91
CA LYS A 68 -1.82 -10.73 17.24
C LYS A 68 -2.44 -12.12 17.18
N HIS A 69 -1.74 -13.12 17.70
CA HIS A 69 -2.35 -14.43 17.95
C HIS A 69 -3.21 -14.31 19.21
N ILE A 70 -4.53 -14.38 19.05
CA ILE A 70 -5.50 -14.30 20.15
C ILE A 70 -6.15 -15.66 20.30
N PHE A 71 -5.93 -16.32 21.43
CA PHE A 71 -6.78 -17.43 21.84
C PHE A 71 -8.08 -16.84 22.40
N ILE A 72 -9.20 -17.15 21.76
CA ILE A 72 -10.52 -16.63 22.15
C ILE A 72 -11.28 -17.68 22.96
N GLN A 73 -11.32 -18.93 22.47
CA GLN A 73 -12.10 -20.00 23.06
C GLN A 73 -11.65 -21.37 22.53
N GLU A 74 -11.83 -22.41 23.35
CA GLU A 74 -11.71 -23.81 22.98
C GLU A 74 -13.08 -24.49 23.10
N PHE A 75 -13.35 -25.44 22.22
CA PHE A 75 -14.60 -26.21 22.18
C PHE A 75 -14.27 -27.69 22.25
N SER A 76 -15.11 -28.47 22.93
CA SER A 76 -14.95 -29.93 23.04
C SER A 76 -15.22 -30.65 21.72
N SER A 77 -15.90 -30.01 20.76
CA SER A 77 -16.17 -30.56 19.44
C SER A 77 -16.48 -29.49 18.38
N ILE A 78 -16.35 -29.84 17.10
CA ILE A 78 -16.75 -28.97 15.97
C ILE A 78 -18.25 -28.65 16.01
N ALA A 79 -19.09 -29.60 16.48
CA ALA A 79 -20.52 -29.38 16.60
C ALA A 79 -20.86 -28.32 17.66
N GLU A 80 -20.13 -28.29 18.77
CA GLU A 80 -20.24 -27.24 19.77
C GLU A 80 -19.78 -25.89 19.21
N ALA A 81 -18.64 -25.87 18.51
CA ALA A 81 -18.15 -24.66 17.84
C ALA A 81 -19.18 -24.09 16.85
N GLN A 82 -19.84 -24.93 16.04
CA GLN A 82 -20.92 -24.48 15.14
C GLN A 82 -22.09 -23.87 15.92
N ARG A 83 -22.54 -24.49 17.01
CA ARG A 83 -23.67 -23.97 17.80
C ARG A 83 -23.38 -22.59 18.40
N VAL A 84 -22.14 -22.37 18.83
CA VAL A 84 -21.73 -21.11 19.47
C VAL A 84 -21.38 -20.03 18.44
N THR A 85 -20.68 -20.39 17.36
CA THR A 85 -20.16 -19.42 16.38
C THR A 85 -21.07 -19.21 15.17
N GLY A 86 -22.01 -20.12 14.90
CA GLY A 86 -22.84 -20.12 13.69
C GLY A 86 -22.06 -20.50 12.41
N ILE A 87 -20.78 -20.84 12.51
CA ILE A 87 -19.96 -21.25 11.37
C ILE A 87 -20.25 -22.72 11.05
N ASP A 88 -20.52 -23.01 9.78
CA ASP A 88 -20.78 -24.38 9.33
C ASP A 88 -19.61 -25.32 9.66
N LYS A 89 -19.93 -26.49 10.25
CA LYS A 89 -18.96 -27.51 10.66
C LYS A 89 -18.05 -27.99 9.53
N VAL A 90 -18.51 -27.99 8.28
CA VAL A 90 -17.69 -28.36 7.12
C VAL A 90 -16.60 -27.32 6.92
N ASN A 91 -16.95 -26.03 7.00
CA ASN A 91 -15.98 -24.94 6.87
C ASN A 91 -14.98 -24.94 8.03
N ILE A 92 -15.43 -25.12 9.28
CA ILE A 92 -14.54 -25.27 10.44
C ILE A 92 -13.54 -26.42 10.19
N GLY A 93 -14.04 -27.59 9.75
CA GLY A 93 -13.20 -28.75 9.47
C GLY A 93 -12.23 -28.53 8.31
N GLN A 94 -12.60 -27.78 7.28
CA GLN A 94 -11.70 -27.44 6.16
C GLN A 94 -10.57 -26.50 6.61
N VAL A 95 -10.83 -25.55 7.50
CA VAL A 95 -9.80 -24.69 8.09
C VAL A 95 -8.85 -25.50 8.96
N CYS A 96 -9.36 -26.37 9.84
CA CYS A 96 -8.50 -27.23 10.67
C CYS A 96 -7.61 -28.19 9.85
N ARG A 97 -8.01 -28.54 8.62
CA ARG A 97 -7.22 -29.35 7.68
C ARG A 97 -6.28 -28.52 6.79
N GLY A 98 -6.29 -27.20 6.89
CA GLY A 98 -5.50 -26.31 6.04
C GLY A 98 -5.98 -26.23 4.59
N ILE A 99 -7.21 -26.66 4.29
CA ILE A 99 -7.80 -26.56 2.94
C ILE A 99 -8.32 -25.13 2.71
N GLN A 100 -8.83 -24.48 3.76
CA GLN A 100 -9.22 -23.07 3.74
C GLN A 100 -8.40 -22.29 4.77
N ASN A 101 -8.16 -21.00 4.49
CA ASN A 101 -7.40 -20.12 5.39
C ASN A 101 -8.24 -19.55 6.52
N HIS A 102 -9.56 -19.45 6.34
CA HIS A 102 -10.50 -18.92 7.33
C HIS A 102 -11.92 -19.43 7.04
N ALA A 103 -12.80 -19.36 8.04
CA ALA A 103 -14.22 -19.66 7.91
C ALA A 103 -15.03 -18.54 8.58
N VAL A 104 -16.16 -18.17 7.99
CA VAL A 104 -17.08 -17.16 8.51
C VAL A 104 -18.49 -17.71 8.56
N ALA A 105 -19.29 -17.19 9.48
CA ALA A 105 -20.70 -17.55 9.58
C ALA A 105 -21.41 -17.05 8.31
N VAL A 106 -22.16 -17.93 7.65
CA VAL A 106 -23.04 -17.52 6.55
C VAL A 106 -24.34 -17.06 7.19
N MET A 107 -24.70 -15.78 6.99
CA MET A 107 -26.05 -15.32 7.34
C MET A 107 -27.04 -16.02 6.41
N MET A 108 -27.86 -16.91 6.96
CA MET A 108 -29.10 -17.37 6.33
C MET A 108 -30.26 -16.60 6.96
#